data_AF-A0A1Q9NTM7-F1
#
_entry.id   AF-A0A1Q9NTM7-F1
#
_cell.length_a   1.000
_cell.length_b   1.000
_cell.length_c   1.000
_cell.angle_alpha   90.00
_cell.angle_beta   90.00
_cell.angle_gamma   90.00
#
_symmetry.space_group_name_H-M   'P 1'
#
loop_
_entity.id
_entity.type
_entity.pdbx_description
1 polymer ?
#
loop_
_entity_poly.entity_id
_entity_poly.type
_entity_poly.pdbx_seq_one_letter_code
_entity_poly.pdbx_strand_id
1 'polypeptide(L)'
;MSLSKTQGIFNFSKMKDIEKSYLVKLGATIIAAIISGIISGVFYEKDGDFNGTMSTNMGFLIWFTVTLGLTYWIKYRYDMGEWNDKRIFRHGVFMGFINYLFFWTVTFNFVHGPF
;
A
#
# COMPACT_ATOMS: atom_id res chain seq x y z
N MET A 1 -22.18 -15.44 21.65
CA MET A 1 -20.99 -14.61 21.41
C MET A 1 -21.22 -13.77 20.16
N SER A 2 -21.65 -12.50 20.31
CA SER A 2 -21.78 -11.57 19.18
C SER A 2 -20.41 -10.94 18.90
N LEU A 3 -19.75 -11.46 17.88
CA LEU A 3 -18.44 -11.00 17.42
C LEU A 3 -18.52 -9.54 16.93
N SER A 4 -17.96 -8.62 17.73
CA SER A 4 -16.65 -7.99 17.48
C SER A 4 -16.44 -7.21 16.16
N LYS A 5 -17.40 -7.09 15.23
CA LYS A 5 -17.18 -6.37 13.97
C LYS A 5 -17.14 -4.85 14.12
N THR A 6 -17.75 -4.30 15.17
CA THR A 6 -17.82 -2.84 15.39
C THR A 6 -16.65 -2.30 16.21
N GLN A 7 -15.97 -3.13 17.02
CA GLN A 7 -14.90 -2.65 17.91
C GLN A 7 -13.66 -2.12 17.16
N GLY A 8 -13.33 -2.67 15.99
CA GLY A 8 -12.17 -2.22 15.20
C GLY A 8 -12.30 -0.78 14.69
N ILE A 9 -13.46 -0.42 14.12
CA ILE A 9 -13.73 0.93 13.60
C ILE A 9 -13.88 1.94 14.75
N PHE A 10 -14.55 1.54 15.85
CA PHE A 10 -14.68 2.38 17.04
C PHE A 10 -13.31 2.65 17.71
N ASN A 11 -12.36 1.71 17.63
CA ASN A 11 -11.00 1.91 18.13
C ASN A 11 -10.15 2.80 17.21
N PHE A 12 -10.39 2.81 15.90
CA PHE A 12 -9.65 3.70 15.00
C PHE A 12 -9.84 5.18 15.35
N SER A 13 -11.06 5.58 15.71
CA SER A 13 -11.36 6.95 16.13
C SER A 13 -10.59 7.39 17.39
N LYS A 14 -10.24 6.45 18.27
CA LYS A 14 -9.57 6.66 19.56
C LYS A 14 -8.04 6.55 19.49
N MET A 15 -7.50 6.10 18.37
CA MET A 15 -6.05 5.97 18.17
C MET A 15 -5.36 7.33 18.07
N LYS A 16 -4.07 7.35 18.40
CA LYS A 16 -3.26 8.54 18.17
C LYS A 16 -3.12 8.77 16.66
N ASP A 17 -3.03 10.03 16.26
CA ASP A 17 -2.95 10.42 14.86
C ASP A 17 -1.74 9.81 14.14
N ILE A 18 -0.63 9.62 14.85
CA ILE A 18 0.53 8.86 14.36
C ILE A 18 0.16 7.41 14.02
N GLU A 19 -0.56 6.71 14.89
CA GLU A 19 -0.98 5.32 14.65
C GLU A 19 -2.00 5.24 13.50
N LYS A 20 -2.96 6.17 13.45
CA LYS A 20 -3.89 6.29 12.32
C LYS A 20 -3.14 6.51 11.01
N SER A 21 -2.16 7.40 11.00
CA SER A 21 -1.35 7.69 9.82
C SER A 21 -0.63 6.44 9.31
N TYR A 22 -0.06 5.63 10.22
CA TYR A 22 0.58 4.36 9.90
C TYR A 22 -0.40 3.38 9.26
N LEU A 23 -1.57 3.20 9.88
CA LEU A 23 -2.60 2.29 9.39
C LEU A 23 -3.16 2.73 8.03
N VAL A 24 -3.34 4.04 7.82
CA VAL A 24 -3.78 4.55 6.51
C VAL A 24 -2.71 4.34 5.45
N LYS A 25 -1.43 4.60 5.75
CA LYS A 25 -0.34 4.28 4.79
C LYS A 25 -0.33 2.80 4.45
N LEU A 26 -0.41 1.92 5.45
CA LEU A 26 -0.44 0.48 5.22
C LEU A 26 -1.64 0.05 4.39
N GLY A 27 -2.85 0.48 4.76
CA GLY A 27 -4.07 0.12 4.04
C GLY A 27 -4.04 0.57 2.58
N ALA A 28 -3.63 1.82 2.33
CA ALA A 28 -3.50 2.33 0.98
C ALA A 28 -2.38 1.64 0.18
N THR A 29 -1.29 1.24 0.85
CA THR A 29 -0.21 0.47 0.22
C THR A 29 -0.67 -0.93 -0.19
N ILE A 30 -1.48 -1.60 0.62
CA ILE A 30 -2.08 -2.90 0.29
C ILE A 30 -3.01 -2.77 -0.92
N ILE A 31 -3.88 -1.75 -0.92
CA ILE A 31 -4.78 -1.48 -2.07
C ILE A 31 -3.97 -1.23 -3.34
N ALA A 32 -2.92 -0.41 -3.26
CA ALA A 32 -2.04 -0.14 -4.39
C ALA A 32 -1.32 -1.41 -4.89
N ALA A 33 -0.90 -2.30 -3.98
CA ALA A 33 -0.28 -3.57 -4.32
C ALA A 33 -1.21 -4.50 -5.10
N ILE A 34 -2.47 -4.61 -4.66
CA ILE A 34 -3.49 -5.42 -5.33
C ILE A 34 -3.78 -4.85 -6.73
N ILE A 35 -4.05 -3.55 -6.83
CA ILE A 35 -4.33 -2.91 -8.14
C ILE A 35 -3.14 -3.10 -9.09
N SER A 36 -1.93 -2.84 -8.59
CA SER A 36 -0.69 -3.01 -9.35
C SER A 36 -0.47 -4.47 -9.78
N GLY A 37 -0.75 -5.44 -8.91
CA GLY A 37 -0.63 -6.87 -9.23
C GLY A 37 -1.63 -7.31 -10.30
N ILE A 38 -2.87 -6.82 -10.25
CA ILE A 38 -3.89 -7.07 -11.28
C ILE A 38 -3.44 -6.50 -12.63
N ILE A 39 -3.04 -5.22 -12.65
CA ILE A 39 -2.54 -4.57 -13.85
C ILE A 39 -1.37 -5.38 -14.42
N SER A 40 -0.37 -5.67 -13.60
CA SER A 40 0.82 -6.42 -14.02
C SER A 40 0.48 -7.79 -14.59
N GLY A 41 -0.46 -8.53 -13.98
CA GLY A 41 -0.91 -9.84 -14.46
C GLY A 41 -1.67 -9.76 -15.80
N VAL A 42 -2.59 -8.80 -15.95
CA VAL A 42 -3.38 -8.61 -17.18
C VAL A 42 -2.49 -8.20 -18.37
N PHE A 43 -1.52 -7.31 -18.14
CA PHE A 43 -0.59 -6.91 -19.20
C PHE A 43 0.40 -8.04 -19.55
N TYR A 44 0.78 -8.87 -18.58
CA TYR A 44 1.61 -10.05 -18.82
C TYR A 44 0.98 -11.03 -19.81
N GLU A 45 -0.32 -11.35 -19.67
CA GLU A 45 -1.02 -12.26 -20.60
C GLU A 45 -1.09 -11.72 -22.04
N LYS A 46 -1.11 -10.39 -22.21
CA LYS A 46 -1.25 -9.76 -23.54
C LYS A 46 0.06 -9.69 -24.31
N ASP A 47 1.15 -9.38 -23.62
CA ASP A 47 2.42 -9.08 -24.29
C ASP A 47 3.31 -10.33 -24.44
N GLY A 48 3.02 -11.41 -23.71
CA GLY A 48 3.72 -12.70 -23.82
C GLY A 48 5.22 -12.66 -23.49
N ASP A 49 5.72 -11.49 -23.08
CA ASP A 49 7.15 -11.22 -22.98
C ASP A 49 7.55 -11.03 -21.52
N PHE A 50 8.46 -11.90 -21.07
CA PHE A 50 9.10 -11.88 -19.75
C PHE A 50 10.16 -10.76 -19.65
N ASN A 51 10.07 -9.71 -20.47
CA ASN A 51 10.74 -8.46 -20.19
C ASN A 51 10.01 -7.75 -19.04
N GLY A 52 10.01 -8.42 -17.88
CA GLY A 52 9.50 -8.03 -16.57
C GLY A 52 10.22 -6.81 -15.99
N THR A 53 10.70 -5.93 -16.84
CA THR A 53 11.14 -4.59 -16.51
C THR A 53 9.97 -3.63 -16.61
N MET A 54 9.09 -3.75 -17.61
CA MET A 54 8.01 -2.77 -17.81
C MET A 54 6.88 -2.92 -16.77
N SER A 55 6.36 -4.13 -16.57
CA SER A 55 5.33 -4.42 -15.56
C SER A 55 5.83 -4.13 -14.13
N THR A 56 7.06 -4.52 -13.82
CA THR A 56 7.67 -4.32 -12.50
C THR A 56 8.02 -2.85 -12.24
N ASN A 57 8.52 -2.12 -13.25
CA ASN A 57 8.75 -0.67 -13.14
C ASN A 57 7.44 0.10 -12.99
N MET A 58 6.39 -0.27 -13.73
CA MET A 58 5.08 0.36 -13.59
C MET A 58 4.50 0.15 -12.20
N GLY A 59 4.59 -1.08 -11.66
CA GLY A 59 4.14 -1.34 -10.30
C GLY A 59 4.92 -0.54 -9.25
N PHE A 60 6.25 -0.50 -9.37
CA PHE A 60 7.08 0.29 -8.46
C PHE A 60 6.78 1.79 -8.53
N LEU A 61 6.55 2.34 -9.73
CA LEU A 61 6.15 3.73 -9.93
C LEU A 61 4.79 4.04 -9.28
N ILE A 62 3.81 3.14 -9.40
CA ILE A 62 2.52 3.26 -8.73
C ILE A 62 2.72 3.31 -7.21
N TRP A 63 3.49 2.37 -6.65
CA TRP A 63 3.77 2.34 -5.21
C TRP A 63 4.46 3.61 -4.72
N PHE A 64 5.48 4.08 -5.44
CA PHE A 64 6.24 5.26 -5.08
C PHE A 64 5.37 6.52 -5.10
N THR A 65 4.55 6.68 -6.14
CA THR A 65 3.62 7.81 -6.30
C THR A 65 2.57 7.83 -5.19
N VAL A 66 1.97 6.66 -4.89
CA VAL A 66 1.00 6.51 -3.80
C VAL A 66 1.65 6.84 -2.45
N THR A 67 2.87 6.36 -2.20
CA THR A 67 3.60 6.62 -0.95
C THR A 67 3.92 8.10 -0.75
N LEU A 68 4.34 8.80 -1.83
CA LEU A 68 4.59 10.24 -1.80
C LEU A 68 3.29 11.02 -1.56
N GLY A 69 2.24 10.73 -2.33
CA GLY A 69 0.94 11.38 -2.20
C GLY A 69 0.33 11.19 -0.81
N LEU A 70 0.38 9.96 -0.26
CA LEU A 70 -0.09 9.66 1.08
C LEU A 70 0.72 10.37 2.15
N THR A 71 2.04 10.43 2.01
CA THR A 71 2.88 11.15 2.98
C THR A 71 2.51 12.62 3.02
N TYR A 72 2.33 13.25 1.86
CA TYR A 72 1.89 14.64 1.78
C TYR A 72 0.51 14.79 2.41
N TRP A 73 -0.47 13.99 2.01
CA TRP A 73 -1.83 14.05 2.54
C TRP A 73 -1.88 13.84 4.07
N ILE A 74 -1.11 12.89 4.60
CA ILE A 74 -1.01 12.63 6.04
C ILE A 74 -0.47 13.83 6.80
N LYS A 75 0.56 14.50 6.25
CA LYS A 75 1.15 15.70 6.86
C LYS A 75 0.12 16.81 7.07
N TYR A 76 -0.87 16.94 6.19
CA TYR A 76 -1.96 17.92 6.33
C TYR A 76 -3.15 17.42 7.15
N ARG A 77 -3.39 16.10 7.17
CA ARG A 77 -4.62 15.54 7.75
C ARG A 77 -4.52 15.18 9.23
N TYR A 78 -3.33 14.80 9.69
CA TYR A 78 -3.07 14.26 11.02
C TYR A 78 -2.10 15.14 11.80
N ASP A 79 -2.31 15.25 13.11
CA ASP A 79 -1.34 15.90 13.99
C ASP A 79 -0.14 14.96 14.24
N MET A 80 0.98 15.27 13.59
CA MET A 80 2.23 14.51 13.67
C MET A 80 3.15 15.01 14.80
N GLY A 81 2.70 15.98 15.60
CA GLY A 81 3.47 16.59 16.69
C GLY A 81 4.79 17.18 16.22
N GLU A 82 5.86 16.95 16.98
CA GLU A 82 7.21 17.48 16.70
C GLU A 82 8.00 16.70 15.64
N TRP A 83 7.32 15.86 14.83
CA TRP A 83 8.01 15.08 13.82
C TRP A 83 8.41 15.95 12.63
N ASN A 84 9.69 15.88 12.26
CA ASN A 84 10.17 16.52 11.04
C ASN A 84 9.69 15.78 9.77
N ASP A 85 9.72 16.49 8.64
CA ASP A 85 9.26 15.98 7.34
C ASP A 85 9.92 14.65 6.94
N LYS A 86 11.22 14.50 7.22
CA LYS A 86 11.96 13.26 6.92
C LYS A 86 11.43 12.07 7.74
N ARG A 87 11.09 12.29 9.00
CA ARG A 87 10.54 11.26 9.89
C ARG A 87 9.12 10.89 9.48
N ILE A 88 8.29 11.87 9.13
CA ILE A 88 6.94 11.67 8.60
C ILE A 88 6.99 10.87 7.28
N PHE A 89 7.94 11.20 6.39
CA PHE A 89 8.15 10.46 5.15
C PHE A 89 8.52 9.01 5.42
N ARG A 90 9.59 8.77 6.20
CA ARG A 90 10.08 7.41 6.49
C ARG A 90 9.09 6.56 7.29
N HIS A 91 8.17 7.19 8.03
CA HIS A 91 7.18 6.49 8.83
C HIS A 91 6.31 5.60 7.94
N GLY A 92 6.35 4.29 8.23
CA GLY A 92 5.57 3.28 7.52
C GLY A 92 6.08 2.89 6.14
N VAL A 93 7.15 3.51 5.62
CA VAL A 93 7.63 3.22 4.25
C VAL A 93 8.23 1.82 4.13
N PHE A 94 9.06 1.40 5.09
CA PHE A 94 9.71 0.08 5.02
C PHE A 94 8.70 -1.06 5.15
N MET A 95 7.83 -1.02 6.17
CA MET A 95 6.76 -2.01 6.32
C MET A 95 5.72 -1.92 5.19
N GLY A 96 5.44 -0.72 4.68
CA GLY A 96 4.62 -0.52 3.50
C GLY A 96 5.23 -1.20 2.28
N PHE A 97 6.53 -1.02 2.04
CA PHE A 97 7.22 -1.65 0.92
C PHE A 97 7.21 -3.18 0.99
N ILE A 98 7.48 -3.76 2.16
CA ILE A 98 7.41 -5.23 2.34
C ILE A 98 6.00 -5.75 2.06
N ASN A 99 4.97 -5.10 2.62
CA ASN A 99 3.58 -5.47 2.35
C ASN A 99 3.24 -5.31 0.88
N TYR A 100 3.70 -4.23 0.25
CA TYR A 100 3.49 -4.00 -1.17
C TYR A 100 4.06 -5.16 -1.99
N LEU A 101 5.31 -5.54 -1.80
CA LEU A 101 5.94 -6.64 -2.53
C LEU A 101 5.19 -7.96 -2.32
N PHE A 102 4.81 -8.25 -1.07
CA PHE A 102 4.08 -9.47 -0.74
C PHE A 102 2.73 -9.54 -1.47
N PHE A 103 1.87 -8.54 -1.28
CA PHE A 103 0.54 -8.53 -1.88
C PHE A 103 0.59 -8.40 -3.40
N TRP A 104 1.51 -7.60 -3.94
CA TRP A 104 1.71 -7.50 -5.38
C TRP A 104 2.08 -8.86 -5.98
N THR A 105 3.04 -9.57 -5.39
CA THR A 105 3.46 -10.90 -5.86
C THR A 105 2.32 -11.91 -5.78
N VAL A 106 1.58 -11.93 -4.67
CA VAL A 106 0.44 -12.84 -4.49
C VAL A 106 -0.65 -12.55 -5.52
N THR A 107 -1.04 -11.28 -5.69
CA THR A 107 -2.08 -10.89 -6.64
C THR A 107 -1.65 -11.11 -8.09
N PHE A 108 -0.40 -10.79 -8.44
CA PHE A 108 0.16 -11.08 -9.76
C PHE A 108 0.07 -12.57 -10.08
N ASN A 109 0.54 -13.45 -9.18
CA ASN A 109 0.47 -14.90 -9.38
C ASN A 109 -0.96 -15.43 -9.40
N PHE A 110 -1.90 -14.79 -8.71
CA PHE A 110 -3.31 -15.20 -8.77
C PHE A 110 -3.97 -14.82 -10.11
N VAL A 111 -3.58 -13.67 -10.68
CA VAL A 111 -4.14 -13.16 -11.94
C VAL A 111 -3.51 -13.83 -13.15
N HIS A 112 -2.21 -14.12 -13.12
CA HIS A 112 -1.50 -14.78 -14.22
C HIS A 112 -1.40 -16.32 -14.06
N GLY A 113 -1.44 -16.83 -12.82
CA GLY A 113 -1.16 -18.25 -12.55
C GLY A 113 -2.10 -19.21 -13.30
N PRO A 114 -1.62 -20.41 -13.64
CA PRO A 114 -2.36 -21.36 -14.46
C PRO A 114 -3.55 -21.90 -13.68
N PHE A 115 -4.74 -21.40 -13.99
CA PHE A 115 -5.99 -22.14 -13.84
C PHE A 115 -6.47 -22.55 -15.23
#